data_AF-A0A183A1P3-F1
#
_entry.id   AF-A0A183A1P3-F1
#
_cell.length_a   1.000
_cell.length_b   1.000
_cell.length_c   1.000
_cell.angle_alpha   90.00
_cell.angle_beta   90.00
_cell.angle_gamma   90.00
#
_symmetry.space_group_name_H-M   'P 1'
#
loop_
_entity.id
_entity.type
_entity.pdbx_description
1 polymer ?
#
loop_
_entity_poly.entity_id
_entity_poly.type
_entity_poly.pdbx_seq_one_letter_code
_entity_poly.pdbx_strand_id
1 'polypeptide(L)'
;MIETEREDFERGRKYLAQIMGEDPDTFNQEKIDEAIAYLFPSGLFSHRARPKMKPPEEVFPKKKELQCDSTGRPLHSLFYTRRPHYYAIMHEAVYHLEALKNEWDSMYINKDHNPLKTRKEL
;
A
#
# COMPACT_ATOMS: atom_id res chain seq x y z
N MET A 1 -19.58 4.94 -3.95
CA MET A 1 -19.29 5.26 -2.54
C MET A 1 -17.95 5.94 -2.41
N ILE A 2 -16.80 5.29 -2.65
CA ILE A 2 -15.52 6.01 -2.53
C ILE A 2 -15.42 7.17 -3.53
N GLU A 3 -15.87 6.98 -4.77
CA GLU A 3 -15.81 8.04 -5.79
C GLU A 3 -16.66 9.27 -5.43
N THR A 4 -17.87 9.05 -4.92
CA THR A 4 -18.75 10.14 -4.48
C THR A 4 -18.14 10.91 -3.30
N GLU A 5 -17.51 10.21 -2.36
CA GLU A 5 -16.80 10.85 -1.23
C GLU A 5 -15.57 11.64 -1.70
N ARG A 6 -14.92 11.24 -2.80
CA ARG A 6 -13.80 11.99 -3.39
C ARG A 6 -14.29 13.30 -4.00
N GLU A 7 -15.42 13.24 -4.72
CA GLU A 7 -16.07 14.44 -5.25
C GLU A 7 -16.51 15.39 -4.13
N ASP A 8 -17.08 14.85 -3.04
CA ASP A 8 -17.48 15.62 -1.86
C ASP A 8 -16.28 16.24 -1.15
N PHE A 9 -15.17 15.51 -1.02
CA PHE A 9 -13.93 16.02 -0.46
C PHE A 9 -13.36 17.18 -1.29
N GLU A 10 -13.29 17.04 -2.61
CA GLU A 10 -12.79 18.10 -3.49
C GLU A 10 -13.69 19.35 -3.47
N ARG A 11 -15.01 19.17 -3.44
CA ARG A 11 -15.95 20.29 -3.27
C ARG A 11 -15.74 20.95 -1.91
N GLY A 12 -15.68 20.17 -0.84
CA GLY A 12 -15.44 20.67 0.51
C GLY A 12 -14.11 21.43 0.63
N ARG A 13 -13.05 20.94 -0.04
CA ARG A 13 -11.72 21.57 -0.04
C ARG A 13 -11.77 22.98 -0.62
N LYS A 14 -12.45 23.14 -1.75
CA LYS A 14 -12.66 24.45 -2.39
C LYS A 14 -13.47 25.40 -1.53
N TYR A 15 -14.54 24.91 -0.89
CA TYR A 15 -15.33 25.72 0.04
C TYR A 15 -14.54 26.13 1.29
N LEU A 16 -13.74 25.22 1.83
CA LEU A 16 -12.90 25.51 2.99
C LEU A 16 -11.84 26.57 2.67
N ALA A 17 -11.19 26.47 1.50
CA ALA A 17 -10.27 27.51 1.02
C ALA A 17 -10.97 28.88 0.89
N GLN A 18 -12.18 28.90 0.33
CA GLN A 18 -12.99 30.11 0.21
C GLN A 18 -13.33 30.73 1.58
N ILE A 19 -13.70 29.91 2.57
CA ILE A 19 -14.00 30.38 3.95
C ILE A 19 -12.75 30.98 4.60
N MET A 20 -11.58 30.38 4.37
CA MET A 20 -10.30 30.83 4.93
C MET A 20 -9.68 32.00 4.13
N GLY A 21 -10.24 32.37 2.98
CA GLY A 21 -9.68 33.41 2.12
C GLY A 21 -8.36 33.03 1.43
N GLU A 22 -8.11 31.72 1.29
CA GLU A 22 -6.91 31.15 0.68
C GLU A 22 -7.20 30.68 -0.75
N ASP A 23 -6.14 30.55 -1.55
CA ASP A 23 -6.25 30.03 -2.92
C ASP A 23 -6.54 28.52 -2.93
N PRO A 24 -7.60 28.03 -3.61
CA PRO A 24 -7.96 26.61 -3.63
C PRO A 24 -6.90 25.67 -4.22
N ASP A 25 -6.10 26.16 -5.18
CA ASP A 25 -5.09 25.33 -5.86
C ASP A 25 -3.85 25.12 -4.98
N THR A 26 -3.52 26.10 -4.14
CA THR A 26 -2.41 26.05 -3.18
C THR A 26 -2.82 25.45 -1.82
N PHE A 27 -4.07 24.98 -1.69
CA PHE A 27 -4.62 24.51 -0.42
C PHE A 27 -4.24 23.05 -0.10
N ASN A 28 -3.16 22.90 0.67
CA ASN A 28 -2.59 21.61 1.10
C ASN A 28 -3.29 21.03 2.34
N GLN A 29 -3.07 19.73 2.62
CA GLN A 29 -3.66 19.03 3.77
C GLN A 29 -3.30 19.64 5.13
N GLU A 30 -2.11 20.20 5.29
CA GLU A 30 -1.71 20.88 6.54
C GLU A 30 -2.57 22.12 6.82
N LYS A 31 -2.85 22.92 5.78
CA LYS A 31 -3.75 24.08 5.89
C LYS A 31 -5.19 23.65 6.17
N ILE A 32 -5.64 22.53 5.60
CA ILE A 32 -6.94 21.93 5.92
C ILE A 32 -7.02 21.59 7.41
N ASP A 33 -6.02 20.88 7.94
CA ASP A 33 -6.00 20.44 9.33
C ASP A 33 -5.98 21.64 10.30
N GLU A 34 -5.22 22.70 9.98
CA GLU A 34 -5.20 23.95 10.75
C GLU A 34 -6.55 24.67 10.70
N ALA A 35 -7.15 24.82 9.51
CA ALA A 35 -8.46 25.44 9.34
C ALA A 35 -9.55 24.71 10.12
N ILE A 36 -9.55 23.36 10.10
CA ILE A 36 -10.50 22.55 10.88
C ILE A 36 -10.27 22.71 12.38
N ALA A 37 -9.02 22.76 12.85
CA ALA A 37 -8.71 22.99 14.26
C ALA A 37 -9.20 24.37 14.75
N TYR A 38 -9.13 25.38 13.88
CA TYR A 38 -9.62 26.73 14.16
C TYR A 38 -11.16 26.83 14.13
N LEU A 39 -11.81 26.29 13.11
CA LEU A 39 -13.26 26.36 12.93
C LEU A 39 -14.03 25.47 13.91
N PHE A 40 -13.48 24.29 14.23
CA PHE A 40 -14.09 23.30 15.11
C PHE A 40 -13.14 22.92 16.25
N PRO A 41 -12.89 23.84 17.20
CA PRO A 41 -11.98 23.57 18.31
C PRO A 41 -12.52 22.43 19.17
N SER A 42 -11.71 21.38 19.37
CA SER A 42 -12.08 20.22 20.18
C SER A 42 -11.09 20.01 21.33
N GLY A 43 -11.62 19.96 22.56
CA GLY A 43 -10.84 19.69 23.78
C GLY A 43 -10.59 18.20 24.05
N LEU A 44 -10.83 17.32 23.08
CA LEU A 44 -10.70 15.88 23.27
C LEU A 44 -9.22 15.47 23.40
N PHE A 45 -8.91 14.70 24.44
CA PHE A 45 -7.57 14.14 24.66
C PHE A 45 -7.16 13.17 23.54
N SER A 46 -8.11 12.37 23.05
CA SER A 46 -7.88 11.46 21.92
C SER A 46 -7.87 12.20 20.60
N HIS A 47 -6.70 12.29 19.97
CA HIS A 47 -6.52 12.93 18.66
C HIS A 47 -7.28 12.22 17.54
N ARG A 48 -7.68 10.95 17.73
CA ARG A 48 -8.47 10.19 16.74
C ARG A 48 -9.95 10.54 16.78
N ALA A 49 -10.44 11.11 17.89
CA ALA A 49 -11.82 11.49 18.08
C ALA A 49 -12.09 12.96 17.69
N ARG A 50 -11.05 13.73 17.37
CA ARG A 50 -11.18 15.13 16.93
C ARG A 50 -11.76 15.20 15.51
N PRO A 51 -12.47 16.29 15.16
CA PRO A 51 -12.88 16.55 13.77
C PRO A 51 -11.68 16.52 12.83
N LYS A 52 -11.82 15.84 11.69
CA LYS A 52 -10.80 15.75 10.64
C LYS A 52 -11.46 15.72 9.28
N MET A 53 -10.82 16.36 8.32
CA MET A 53 -11.20 16.30 6.92
C MET A 53 -10.00 15.79 6.12
N LYS A 54 -10.09 14.57 5.60
CA LYS A 54 -8.99 13.86 4.92
C LYS A 54 -9.49 13.18 3.66
N PRO A 55 -8.59 12.84 2.71
CA PRO A 55 -8.93 12.06 1.55
C PRO A 55 -9.63 10.75 1.94
N PRO A 56 -10.69 10.32 1.22
CA PRO A 56 -11.45 9.12 1.54
C PRO A 56 -10.59 7.85 1.67
N GLU A 57 -9.49 7.74 0.94
CA GLU A 57 -8.58 6.59 0.96
C GLU A 57 -7.83 6.43 2.30
N GLU A 58 -7.65 7.52 3.04
CA GLU A 58 -7.06 7.49 4.39
C GLU A 58 -8.09 7.22 5.48
N VAL A 59 -9.34 7.65 5.26
CA VAL A 59 -10.44 7.54 6.23
C VAL A 59 -11.06 6.15 6.20
N PHE A 60 -11.33 5.63 5.00
CA PHE A 60 -11.99 4.35 4.83
C PHE A 60 -10.96 3.21 4.74
N PRO A 61 -11.21 2.08 5.41
CA PRO A 61 -10.33 0.92 5.28
C PRO A 61 -10.37 0.39 3.84
N LYS A 62 -9.21 0.00 3.31
CA LYS A 62 -9.10 -0.66 2.00
C LYS A 62 -9.95 -1.93 2.01
N LYS A 63 -11.00 -1.95 1.18
CA LYS A 63 -11.84 -3.14 1.01
C LYS A 63 -11.13 -4.13 0.10
N LYS A 64 -11.22 -5.42 0.46
CA LYS A 64 -10.73 -6.48 -0.42
C LYS A 64 -11.59 -6.49 -1.68
N GLU A 65 -10.94 -6.44 -2.83
CA GLU A 65 -11.62 -6.58 -4.11
C GLU A 65 -12.21 -7.99 -4.28
N LEU A 66 -13.18 -8.10 -5.17
CA LEU A 66 -13.75 -9.39 -5.54
C LEU A 66 -12.63 -10.28 -6.12
N GLN A 67 -12.45 -11.47 -5.54
CA GLN A 67 -11.37 -12.37 -5.92
C GLN A 67 -11.79 -13.42 -6.95
N CYS A 68 -12.99 -13.28 -7.50
CA CYS A 68 -13.57 -14.20 -8.46
C CYS A 68 -14.08 -13.44 -9.68
N ASP A 69 -14.02 -14.10 -10.83
CA ASP A 69 -14.66 -13.66 -12.06
C ASP A 69 -16.19 -13.66 -11.92
N SER A 70 -16.88 -13.09 -12.91
CA SER A 70 -18.34 -13.11 -13.02
C SER A 70 -18.94 -14.52 -13.04
N THR A 71 -18.17 -15.52 -13.48
CA THR A 71 -18.55 -16.95 -13.47
C THR A 71 -18.31 -17.63 -12.12
N GLY A 72 -17.69 -16.94 -11.16
CA GLY A 72 -17.30 -17.48 -9.86
C GLY A 72 -15.91 -18.15 -9.85
N ARG A 73 -15.19 -18.17 -10.98
CA ARG A 73 -13.82 -18.70 -11.05
C ARG A 73 -12.86 -17.82 -10.25
N PRO A 74 -12.07 -18.37 -9.31
CA PRO A 74 -11.08 -17.57 -8.59
C PRO A 74 -9.97 -17.02 -9.51
N LEU A 75 -9.59 -15.77 -9.28
CA LEU A 75 -8.52 -15.09 -10.00
C LEU A 75 -7.12 -15.64 -9.65
N HIS A 76 -6.94 -16.07 -8.41
CA HIS A 76 -5.64 -16.52 -7.89
C HIS A 76 -5.63 -18.04 -7.71
N SER A 77 -4.56 -18.71 -8.16
CA SER A 77 -4.42 -20.19 -8.04
C SER A 77 -4.53 -20.68 -6.59
N LEU A 78 -3.85 -19.98 -5.67
CA LEU A 78 -3.90 -20.24 -4.22
C LEU A 78 -5.16 -19.72 -3.51
N PHE A 79 -6.24 -19.36 -4.22
CA PHE A 79 -7.45 -18.80 -3.60
C PHE A 79 -8.03 -19.68 -2.48
N TYR A 80 -8.08 -21.00 -2.70
CA TYR A 80 -8.65 -21.95 -1.75
C TYR A 80 -7.83 -22.13 -0.46
N THR A 81 -6.63 -21.53 -0.37
CA THR A 81 -5.83 -21.49 0.87
C THR A 81 -6.32 -20.46 1.89
N ARG A 82 -7.38 -19.69 1.56
CA ARG A 82 -7.93 -18.52 2.31
C ARG A 82 -7.01 -17.30 2.39
N ARG A 83 -5.69 -17.48 2.32
CA ARG A 83 -4.69 -16.40 2.36
C ARG A 83 -3.78 -16.45 1.11
N PRO A 84 -4.33 -16.24 -0.10
CA PRO A 84 -3.58 -16.41 -1.35
C PRO A 84 -2.30 -15.58 -1.42
N HIS A 85 -2.34 -14.29 -1.08
CA HIS A 85 -1.15 -13.42 -1.13
C HIS A 85 -0.04 -13.86 -0.17
N TYR A 86 -0.41 -14.33 1.02
CA TYR A 86 0.57 -14.81 1.99
C TYR A 86 1.32 -16.04 1.46
N TYR A 87 0.58 -17.04 0.98
CA TYR A 87 1.18 -18.25 0.45
C TYR A 87 1.87 -18.04 -0.90
N ALA A 88 1.44 -17.06 -1.70
CA ALA A 88 2.13 -16.67 -2.93
C ALA A 88 3.55 -16.17 -2.63
N ILE A 89 3.70 -15.26 -1.67
CA ILE A 89 5.01 -14.75 -1.24
C ILE A 89 5.87 -15.88 -0.68
N MET A 90 5.29 -16.78 0.12
CA MET A 90 6.04 -17.93 0.64
C MET A 90 6.52 -18.85 -0.47
N HIS A 91 5.68 -19.12 -1.46
CA HIS A 91 6.03 -19.95 -2.60
C HIS A 91 7.14 -19.31 -3.45
N GLU A 92 7.04 -18.00 -3.72
CA GLU A 92 8.08 -17.24 -4.44
C GLU A 92 9.42 -17.27 -3.69
N ALA A 93 9.41 -17.08 -2.37
CA ALA A 93 10.62 -17.16 -1.55
C ALA A 93 11.28 -18.55 -1.62
N VAL A 94 10.49 -19.63 -1.51
CA VAL A 94 11.01 -21.01 -1.63
C VAL A 94 11.58 -21.26 -3.02
N TYR A 95 10.89 -20.79 -4.08
CA TYR A 95 11.37 -20.92 -5.45
C TYR A 95 12.75 -20.26 -5.64
N HIS A 96 12.94 -19.04 -5.12
CA HIS A 96 14.24 -18.38 -5.19
C HIS A 96 15.32 -19.11 -4.39
N LEU A 97 14.99 -19.64 -3.21
CA LEU A 97 15.94 -20.42 -2.41
C LEU A 97 16.36 -21.71 -3.11
N GLU A 98 15.42 -22.41 -3.75
CA GLU A 98 15.70 -23.62 -4.52
C GLU A 98 16.51 -23.31 -5.78
N ALA A 99 16.19 -22.22 -6.49
CA ALA A 99 16.97 -21.78 -7.64
C ALA A 99 18.43 -21.51 -7.27
N LEU A 100 18.66 -20.74 -6.19
CA LEU A 100 20.00 -20.51 -5.66
C LEU A 100 20.67 -21.83 -5.29
N LYS A 101 20.01 -22.70 -4.53
CA LYS A 101 20.57 -23.99 -4.15
C LYS A 101 21.02 -24.80 -5.37
N ASN A 102 20.20 -24.85 -6.42
CA ASN A 102 20.52 -25.58 -7.64
C ASN A 102 21.71 -24.97 -8.40
N GLU A 103 21.82 -23.64 -8.43
CA GLU A 103 22.99 -22.95 -8.99
C GLU A 103 24.27 -23.31 -8.21
N TRP A 104 24.21 -23.27 -6.88
CA TRP A 104 25.32 -23.65 -6.00
C TRP A 104 25.73 -25.11 -6.17
N ASP A 105 24.76 -26.03 -6.21
CA ASP A 105 25.01 -27.46 -6.41
C ASP A 105 25.64 -27.72 -7.80
N SER A 106 25.15 -27.04 -8.84
CA SER A 106 25.74 -27.09 -10.19
C SER A 106 27.17 -26.57 -10.21
N MET A 107 27.48 -25.45 -9.53
CA MET A 107 28.84 -24.92 -9.42
C MET A 107 29.78 -25.86 -8.65
N TYR A 108 29.29 -26.54 -7.62
CA TYR A 108 30.09 -27.49 -6.85
C TYR A 108 30.45 -28.73 -7.66
N ILE A 109 29.49 -29.27 -8.41
CA ILE A 109 29.66 -30.44 -9.28
C ILE A 109 30.52 -30.09 -10.50
N ASN A 110 30.24 -28.96 -11.16
CA ASN A 110 30.99 -28.46 -12.31
C ASN A 110 32.19 -27.61 -11.83
N LYS A 111 33.29 -28.27 -11.45
CA LYS A 111 34.51 -27.68 -10.86
C LYS A 111 35.10 -26.47 -11.62
N ASP A 112 34.81 -26.31 -12.91
CA ASP A 112 35.42 -25.30 -13.78
C ASP A 112 34.91 -23.87 -13.53
N HIS A 113 33.74 -23.71 -12.88
CA HIS A 113 33.13 -22.39 -12.62
C HIS A 113 33.20 -21.95 -11.15
N ASN A 114 34.05 -22.57 -10.32
CA ASN A 114 34.13 -22.25 -8.90
C ASN A 114 34.97 -20.98 -8.64
N PRO A 115 34.36 -19.82 -8.31
CA PRO A 115 35.08 -18.56 -8.11
C PRO A 115 36.00 -18.57 -6.89
N LEU A 116 35.81 -19.51 -5.95
CA LEU A 116 36.66 -19.66 -4.76
C LEU A 116 38.00 -20.33 -5.09
N LYS A 117 38.12 -21.01 -6.23
CA LYS A 117 39.37 -21.62 -6.70
C LYS A 117 40.17 -20.73 -7.66
N THR A 118 39.51 -19.81 -8.35
CA THR A 118 40.16 -18.86 -9.29
C THR A 118 40.95 -17.76 -8.59
N ARG A 119 40.91 -17.67 -7.25
CA ARG A 119 41.87 -16.88 -6.46
C ARG A 119 43.23 -17.59 -6.42
N LYS A 120 43.88 -17.73 -7.59
CA LYS A 120 45.29 -18.11 -7.68
C LYS A 120 46.16 -16.85 -7.80
N GLU A 121 47.00 -16.70 -6.79
CA GLU A 121 48.39 -16.22 -6.83
C GLU A 121 48.60 -14.71 -7.06
N LEU A 122 48.84 -13.99 -5.94
CA LEU A 122 49.77 -12.86 -5.88
C LEU A 122 51.20 -13.41 -5.86
#